data_AF-A0AAW5QSQ4-F1
#
_entry.id   AF-A0AAW5QSQ4-F1
#
_cell.length_a   1.000
_cell.length_b   1.000
_cell.length_c   1.000
_cell.angle_alpha   90.00
_cell.angle_beta   90.00
_cell.angle_gamma   90.00
#
_symmetry.space_group_name_H-M   'P 1'
#
loop_
_entity.id
_entity.type
_entity.pdbx_description
1 polymer ?
#
loop_
_entity_poly.entity_id
_entity_poly.type
_entity_poly.pdbx_seq_one_letter_code
_entity_poly.pdbx_strand_id
1 'polypeptide(L)' 'KQAGITDPLGEIDCAEIYVPVSWFEPMWLENLGVASEGSGWKLTEAGETAIGGRLPVIMSGGVLCSNPIGASGMIR' A
#
# COMPACT_ATOMS: atom_id res chain seq x y z
N LYS A 1 -15.80 -1.48 3.73
CA LYS A 1 -17.11 -1.56 4.45
C LYS A 1 -17.61 -2.98 4.68
N GLN A 2 -17.66 -3.86 3.67
CA GLN A 2 -18.09 -5.26 3.88
C GLN A 2 -17.21 -6.00 4.91
N ALA A 3 -15.90 -5.74 4.91
CA ALA A 3 -14.97 -6.31 5.89
C ALA A 3 -15.08 -5.72 7.30
N GLY A 4 -15.97 -4.76 7.56
CA GLY A 4 -16.11 -4.14 8.89
C GLY A 4 -14.99 -3.19 9.31
N ILE A 5 -13.90 -3.06 8.52
CA ILE A 5 -12.77 -2.18 8.79
C ILE A 5 -13.20 -0.71 8.81
N THR A 6 -12.82 -0.01 9.88
CA THR A 6 -13.13 1.40 10.15
C THR A 6 -11.89 2.29 10.25
N ASP A 7 -10.76 1.75 10.70
CA ASP A 7 -9.44 2.37 10.73
C ASP A 7 -8.43 1.48 9.97
N PRO A 8 -8.26 1.68 8.64
CA PRO A 8 -7.35 0.87 7.85
C PRO A 8 -5.91 0.85 8.39
N LEU A 9 -5.41 1.95 8.95
CA LEU A 9 -4.03 2.05 9.43
C LEU A 9 -3.85 1.38 10.81
N GLY A 10 -4.92 1.13 11.55
CA GLY A 10 -4.91 0.40 12.83
C GLY A 10 -5.33 -1.06 12.71
N GLU A 11 -6.06 -1.43 11.67
CA GLU A 11 -6.68 -2.75 11.51
C GLU A 11 -6.06 -3.61 10.39
N ILE A 12 -5.28 -3.03 9.47
CA ILE A 12 -4.60 -3.78 8.40
C ILE A 12 -3.14 -3.98 8.80
N ASP A 13 -2.71 -5.24 8.88
CA ASP A 13 -1.32 -5.58 9.25
C ASP A 13 -0.32 -5.37 8.10
N CYS A 14 -0.78 -5.52 6.86
CA CYS A 14 0.05 -5.33 5.66
C CYS A 14 -0.82 -5.12 4.41
N ALA A 15 -0.26 -4.48 3.38
CA ALA A 15 -0.95 -4.30 2.11
C ALA A 15 -0.04 -4.62 0.91
N GLU A 16 -0.55 -5.46 0.02
CA GLU A 16 0.07 -5.70 -1.28
C GLU A 16 -0.84 -5.11 -2.35
N ILE A 17 -0.34 -4.06 -3.02
CA ILE A 17 -1.14 -3.21 -3.91
C ILE A 17 -0.40 -2.95 -5.22
N TYR A 18 -1.15 -2.73 -6.29
CA TYR A 18 -0.60 -2.59 -7.63
C TYR A 18 0.05 -1.20 -7.85
N VAL A 19 1.38 -1.14 -7.75
CA VAL A 19 2.18 0.09 -7.88
C VAL A 19 3.16 -0.01 -9.05
N PRO A 20 2.74 0.29 -10.30
CA PRO A 20 3.58 0.20 -11.48
C PRO A 20 4.65 1.30 -11.57
N VAL A 21 4.45 2.40 -10.84
CA VAL A 21 5.38 3.54 -10.72
C VAL A 21 5.30 4.09 -9.30
N SER A 22 6.41 4.63 -8.77
CA SER A 22 6.56 4.94 -7.34
C SER A 22 5.49 5.88 -6.75
N TRP A 23 5.06 6.90 -7.49
CA TRP A 23 4.02 7.84 -7.05
C TRP A 23 2.65 7.17 -6.80
N PHE A 24 2.39 5.99 -7.38
CA PHE A 24 1.09 5.33 -7.20
C PHE A 24 0.89 4.83 -5.76
N GLU A 25 1.94 4.51 -5.01
CA GLU A 25 1.79 4.08 -3.61
C GLU A 25 1.10 5.17 -2.77
N PRO A 26 1.62 6.42 -2.68
CA PRO A 26 0.93 7.53 -2.03
C PRO A 26 -0.53 7.71 -2.47
N MET A 27 -0.78 7.69 -3.78
CA MET A 27 -2.13 7.84 -4.33
C MET A 27 -3.07 6.71 -3.88
N TRP A 28 -2.57 5.47 -3.81
CA TRP A 28 -3.37 4.35 -3.34
C TRP A 28 -3.63 4.40 -1.84
N LEU A 29 -2.66 4.83 -1.04
CA LEU A 29 -2.87 5.02 0.40
C LEU A 29 -4.00 6.02 0.68
N GLU A 30 -4.13 7.04 -0.17
CA GLU A 30 -5.24 7.99 -0.11
C GLU A 30 -6.57 7.34 -0.55
N ASN A 31 -6.59 6.70 -1.72
CA ASN A 31 -7.80 6.08 -2.28
C ASN A 31 -8.33 4.90 -1.44
N LEU A 32 -7.46 4.20 -0.71
CA LEU A 32 -7.81 3.10 0.18
C LEU A 32 -8.23 3.60 1.58
N GLY A 33 -8.16 4.91 1.83
CA GLY A 33 -8.55 5.53 3.10
C GLY A 33 -7.54 5.31 4.23
N VAL A 34 -6.30 4.94 3.89
CA VAL A 34 -5.19 4.81 4.86
C VAL A 34 -4.67 6.20 5.24
N ALA A 35 -4.63 7.11 4.27
CA ALA A 35 -4.23 8.51 4.45
C ALA A 35 -5.31 9.46 3.95
N SER A 36 -5.32 10.68 4.48
CA SER A 36 -6.11 11.77 3.91
C SER A 36 -5.55 12.20 2.55
N GLU A 37 -6.42 12.66 1.65
CA GLU A 37 -6.05 13.19 0.33
C GLU A 37 -4.89 14.20 0.42
N GLY A 38 -3.91 14.06 -0.47
CA GLY A 38 -2.67 14.86 -0.52
C GLY A 38 -1.65 14.58 0.58
N SER A 39 -1.87 13.57 1.44
CA SER A 39 -0.97 13.21 2.54
C SER A 39 -0.48 11.76 2.50
N GLY A 40 -0.79 10.98 1.46
CA GLY A 40 -0.34 9.58 1.35
C GLY A 40 1.18 9.43 1.39
N TRP A 41 1.89 10.38 0.80
CA TRP A 41 3.37 10.39 0.75
C TRP A 41 4.02 10.55 2.13
N LYS A 42 3.32 11.13 3.11
CA LYS A 42 3.88 11.35 4.46
C LYS A 42 4.10 10.04 5.21
N LEU A 43 3.28 9.03 4.97
CA LEU A 43 3.47 7.70 5.56
C LEU A 43 4.74 7.07 5.03
N THR A 44 4.96 7.11 3.71
CA THR A 44 6.18 6.62 3.08
C THR A 44 7.40 7.42 3.55
N GLU A 45 7.32 8.75 3.63
CA GLU A 45 8.41 9.61 4.13
C GLU A 45 8.77 9.32 5.60
N ALA A 46 7.76 9.07 6.44
CA ALA A 46 7.95 8.71 7.84
C ALA A 46 8.47 7.26 8.04
N GLY A 47 8.56 6.47 6.97
CA GLY A 47 8.96 5.06 7.02
C GLY A 47 7.86 4.12 7.52
N GLU A 48 6.63 4.59 7.63
CA GLU A 48 5.48 3.81 8.12
C GLU A 48 5.10 2.68 7.15
N THR A 49 5.44 2.82 5.86
CA THR A 49 5.19 1.82 4.81
C THR A 49 6.32 0.81 4.60
N ALA A 50 7.45 0.99 5.28
CA ALA A 50 8.57 0.08 5.20
C ALA A 50 8.32 -1.22 5.99
N ILE A 51 9.14 -2.25 5.73
CA ILE A 51 9.16 -3.47 6.57
C ILE A 51 9.48 -3.07 8.02
N GLY A 52 8.57 -3.39 8.94
CA GLY A 52 8.67 -3.02 10.36
C GLY A 52 8.04 -1.66 10.71
N GLY A 53 7.54 -0.92 9.73
CA GLY A 53 6.67 0.23 9.95
C GLY A 53 5.26 -0.19 10.37
N ARG A 54 4.37 0.78 10.62
CA ARG A 54 3.02 0.52 11.09
C ARG A 54 2.14 -0.21 10.07
N LEU A 55 2.31 0.04 8.78
CA LEU A 55 1.62 -0.67 7.71
C LEU A 55 2.63 -0.98 6.59
N PRO A 56 3.36 -2.10 6.67
CA PRO A 56 4.25 -2.51 5.59
C PRO A 56 3.50 -2.67 4.26
N VAL A 57 4.00 -2.00 3.22
CA VAL A 57 3.41 -2.00 1.88
C VAL A 57 4.40 -2.58 0.87
N ILE A 58 3.92 -3.46 -0.02
CA ILE A 58 4.71 -3.99 -1.15
C ILE A 58 5.97 -4.75 -0.70
N MET A 59 5.85 -5.56 0.36
CA MET A 59 6.99 -6.28 0.94
C MET A 59 7.59 -7.31 -0.01
N SER A 60 6.84 -7.74 -1.03
CA SER A 60 7.33 -8.63 -2.08
C SER A 60 8.26 -7.94 -3.10
N GLY A 61 8.40 -6.61 -3.02
CA GLY A 61 9.01 -5.76 -4.06
C GLY A 61 8.03 -5.37 -5.18
N GLY A 62 6.85 -5.99 -5.22
CA GLY A 62 5.74 -5.58 -6.07
C GLY A 62 6.05 -5.61 -7.56
N VAL A 63 5.26 -4.85 -8.31
CA VAL A 63 5.42 -4.74 -9.76
C VAL A 63 6.56 -3.81 -10.18
N LEU A 64 7.12 -3.02 -9.26
CA LEU A 64 8.35 -2.26 -9.47
C LEU A 64 9.55 -3.19 -9.67
N CYS A 65 9.61 -4.30 -8.93
CA CYS A 65 10.71 -5.27 -9.04
C CYS A 65 10.45 -6.39 -10.07
N SER A 66 9.19 -6.72 -10.38
CA SER A 66 8.84 -7.71 -11.40
C SER A 66 7.38 -7.57 -11.85
N ASN A 67 7.12 -7.36 -13.15
CA ASN A 67 5.75 -7.07 -13.64
C ASN A 67 5.19 -8.12 -14.62
N PRO A 68 4.80 -9.32 -14.14
CA PRO A 68 4.04 -10.26 -14.94
C PRO A 68 2.56 -9.85 -14.97
N ILE A 69 2.21 -8.86 -15.81
CA ILE A 69 0.90 -8.16 -15.82
C ILE A 69 -0.31 -9.08 -15.64
N GLY A 70 -0.34 -10.25 -16.30
CA GLY A 70 -1.45 -11.21 -16.19
C GLY A 70 -1.52 -12.03 -14.90
N ALA A 71 -0.43 -12.12 -14.13
CA ALA A 71 -0.33 -12.93 -12.91
C ALA A 71 -0.18 -12.08 -11.64
N SER A 72 0.19 -10.80 -11.76
CA SER A 72 0.52 -9.93 -10.62
C SER A 72 -0.55 -9.86 -9.53
N GLY A 73 -1.84 -9.94 -9.85
CA GLY A 73 -2.92 -9.91 -8.85
C GLY A 73 -3.22 -11.25 -8.16
N MET A 74 -2.62 -12.36 -8.61
CA MET A 74 -2.77 -13.67 -7.95
C MET A 74 -1.57 -14.05 -7.08
N ILE A 75 -0.39 -13.50 -7.39
CA ILE A 75 0.89 -13.90 -6.76
C ILE A 75 1.35 -12.93 -5.68
N ARG A 76 0.58 -11.87 -5.43
CA ARG A 76 0.92 -10.76 -4.56
C ARG A 76 -0.26 -10.46 -3.65
#